data_AF-A0A6L7GWD5-F1
#
_entry.id   AF-A0A6L7GWD5-F1
#
_cell.length_a   1.000
_cell.length_b   1.000
_cell.length_c   1.000
_cell.angle_alpha   90.00
_cell.angle_beta   90.00
_cell.angle_gamma   90.00
#
_symmetry.space_group_name_H-M   'P 1'
#
loop_
_entity.id
_entity.type
_entity.pdbx_description
1 polymer ?
#
loop_
_entity_poly.entity_id
_entity_poly.type
_entity_poly.pdbx_seq_one_letter_code
_entity_poly.pdbx_strand_id
1 'polypeptide(L)'
;MNRIIAGALIGGAAVVGVSVGAGSAEAKIDPGQYKMQSRVYGFIPYPDTNVKVVGNRMYQDFYGVGPSNASTFEIDQTPRGGITSNFTTHPLMQWYARTEWSKTKSGYRGTNYVLGGIPVADYTLKKTR
;
A
#
# COMPACT_ATOMS: atom_id res chain seq x y z
N MET A 1 -3.48 27.84 -58.66
CA MET A 1 -3.08 27.92 -57.25
C MET A 1 -4.34 27.73 -56.40
N ASN A 2 -4.49 26.55 -55.80
CA ASN A 2 -5.73 26.11 -55.14
C ASN A 2 -5.92 26.87 -53.82
N ARG A 3 -7.05 27.60 -53.73
CA ARG A 3 -7.46 28.33 -52.53
C ARG A 3 -8.18 27.37 -51.57
N ILE A 4 -7.68 27.33 -50.34
CA ILE A 4 -8.22 26.59 -49.21
C ILE A 4 -9.58 27.20 -48.83
N ILE A 5 -10.64 26.38 -48.78
CA ILE A 5 -11.89 26.74 -48.11
C ILE A 5 -12.04 25.82 -46.92
N ALA A 6 -11.81 26.40 -45.75
CA ALA A 6 -12.03 25.80 -44.45
C ALA A 6 -13.53 25.58 -44.22
N GLY A 7 -13.94 24.32 -44.12
CA GLY A 7 -15.29 23.93 -43.69
C GLY A 7 -15.31 23.69 -42.20
N ALA A 8 -15.73 24.69 -41.43
CA ALA A 8 -16.12 24.54 -40.03
C ALA A 8 -17.44 23.77 -39.96
N LEU A 9 -17.46 22.61 -39.29
CA LEU A 9 -18.69 22.06 -38.75
C LEU A 9 -18.56 21.98 -37.23
N ILE A 10 -19.26 22.93 -36.61
CA ILE A 10 -19.43 23.12 -35.18
C ILE A 10 -20.34 21.99 -34.69
N GLY A 11 -19.77 21.04 -33.94
CA GLY A 11 -20.50 20.12 -33.07
C GLY A 11 -20.28 20.58 -31.62
N GLY A 12 -21.37 20.97 -30.97
CA GLY A 12 -21.38 21.79 -29.76
C GLY A 12 -20.77 21.18 -28.50
N ALA A 13 -20.48 22.10 -27.58
CA ALA A 13 -19.79 21.95 -26.32
C ALA A 13 -20.36 20.89 -25.35
N ALA A 14 -19.44 20.19 -24.71
CA ALA A 14 -19.49 19.94 -23.27
C ALA A 14 -18.07 20.04 -22.71
N VAL A 15 -17.64 21.27 -22.43
CA VAL A 15 -16.58 21.52 -21.45
C VAL A 15 -17.20 21.19 -20.09
N VAL A 16 -16.70 20.16 -19.41
CA VAL A 16 -16.58 19.99 -17.95
C VAL A 16 -16.15 18.53 -17.70
N GLY A 17 -15.00 18.34 -17.06
CA GLY A 17 -14.70 17.07 -16.38
C GLY A 17 -13.39 16.40 -16.72
N VAL A 18 -12.27 17.05 -16.41
CA VAL A 18 -11.07 16.45 -15.82
C VAL A 18 -10.51 15.17 -16.48
N SER A 19 -9.36 15.35 -17.14
CA SER A 19 -8.33 14.31 -17.27
C SER A 19 -7.93 13.73 -15.90
N VAL A 20 -8.38 12.51 -15.55
CA VAL A 20 -7.61 11.62 -14.66
C VAL A 20 -7.97 10.16 -14.86
N GLY A 21 -6.95 9.41 -15.28
CA GLY A 21 -6.72 8.04 -14.84
C GLY A 21 -7.51 6.95 -15.57
N ALA A 22 -6.87 6.32 -16.56
CA ALA A 22 -6.98 4.88 -16.67
C ALA A 22 -6.68 4.31 -15.28
N GLY A 23 -7.73 3.87 -14.58
CA GLY A 23 -7.63 3.28 -13.26
C GLY A 23 -6.89 1.96 -13.38
N SER A 24 -5.56 2.00 -13.35
CA SER A 24 -4.80 0.91 -12.78
C SER A 24 -5.27 0.82 -11.33
N ALA A 25 -6.28 -0.01 -11.08
CA ALA A 25 -6.60 -0.50 -9.75
C ALA A 25 -5.45 -1.43 -9.31
N GLU A 26 -4.23 -0.89 -9.30
CA GLU A 26 -3.10 -1.56 -8.72
C GLU A 26 -3.32 -1.55 -7.22
N ALA A 27 -3.39 -2.75 -6.64
CA ALA A 27 -3.60 -2.91 -5.22
C ALA A 27 -2.32 -2.61 -4.41
N LYS A 28 -1.30 -2.01 -5.04
CA LYS A 28 -0.05 -1.55 -4.45
C LYS A 28 -0.28 -0.79 -3.15
N ILE A 29 0.68 -0.92 -2.23
CA ILE A 29 0.68 -0.15 -0.98
C ILE A 29 1.07 1.28 -1.29
N ASP A 30 0.10 2.19 -1.16
CA ASP A 30 0.27 3.61 -1.45
C ASP A 30 1.18 4.29 -0.40
N PRO A 31 2.00 5.29 -0.78
CA PRO A 31 2.67 6.17 0.18
C PRO A 31 1.67 6.90 1.07
N GLY A 32 2.05 7.18 2.32
CA GLY A 32 1.20 7.91 3.27
C GLY A 32 1.43 7.55 4.73
N GLN A 33 0.55 8.06 5.58
CA GLN A 33 0.53 7.77 7.03
C GLN A 33 -0.62 6.83 7.35
N TYR A 34 -0.34 5.84 8.17
CA TYR A 34 -1.25 4.75 8.50
C TYR A 34 -1.24 4.43 10.00
N LYS A 35 -2.33 3.82 10.45
CA LYS A 35 -2.40 3.10 11.73
C LYS A 35 -2.42 1.62 11.46
N MET A 36 -1.51 0.89 12.10
CA MET A 36 -1.43 -0.56 12.03
C MET A 36 -1.88 -1.18 13.34
N GLN A 37 -2.80 -2.13 13.27
CA GLN A 37 -3.17 -3.00 14.39
C GLN A 37 -2.76 -4.42 14.05
N SER A 38 -2.16 -5.12 15.01
CA SER A 38 -1.84 -6.54 14.87
C SER A 38 -2.68 -7.39 15.81
N ARG A 39 -2.98 -8.62 15.39
CA ARG A 39 -3.69 -9.63 16.17
C ARG A 39 -2.90 -10.93 16.04
N VAL A 40 -2.14 -11.25 17.07
CA VAL A 40 -1.31 -12.45 17.08
C VAL A 40 -2.19 -13.65 17.44
N TYR A 41 -2.13 -14.70 16.62
CA TYR A 41 -2.97 -15.90 16.69
C TYR A 41 -4.49 -15.61 16.78
N GLY A 42 -4.95 -14.43 16.31
CA GLY A 42 -6.36 -14.08 16.26
C GLY A 42 -7.03 -13.67 17.59
N PHE A 43 -6.33 -13.71 18.73
CA PHE A 43 -6.96 -13.50 20.04
C PHE A 43 -6.72 -12.11 20.65
N ILE A 44 -5.47 -11.62 20.67
CA ILE A 44 -5.12 -10.41 21.42
C ILE A 44 -4.69 -9.30 20.45
N PRO A 45 -5.48 -8.21 20.32
CA PRO A 45 -5.03 -7.05 19.58
C PRO A 45 -3.91 -6.35 20.35
N TYR A 46 -2.79 -6.12 19.67
CA TYR A 46 -1.75 -5.24 20.18
C TYR A 46 -2.15 -3.77 20.00
N PRO A 47 -1.56 -2.84 20.76
CA PRO A 47 -1.82 -1.43 20.57
C PRO A 47 -1.54 -0.97 19.14
N ASP A 48 -2.34 -0.02 18.67
CA ASP A 48 -2.18 0.56 17.35
C ASP A 48 -0.82 1.25 17.23
N THR A 49 -0.12 0.96 16.15
CA THR A 49 1.20 1.48 15.84
C THR A 49 1.13 2.49 14.69
N ASN A 50 1.93 3.55 14.73
CA ASN A 50 2.02 4.48 13.61
C ASN A 50 2.92 3.90 12.53
N VAL A 51 2.45 3.97 11.29
CA VAL A 51 3.18 3.48 10.13
C VAL A 51 3.27 4.57 9.07
N LYS A 52 4.47 4.78 8.54
CA LYS A 52 4.74 5.70 7.44
C LYS A 52 5.30 4.94 6.25
N VAL A 53 4.67 5.09 5.08
CA VAL A 53 5.15 4.51 3.83
C VAL A 53 5.79 5.60 2.97
N VAL A 54 7.06 5.42 2.62
CA VAL A 54 7.81 6.32 1.75
C VAL A 54 8.57 5.49 0.72
N GLY A 55 8.22 5.66 -0.56
CA GLY A 55 8.77 4.84 -1.64
C GLY A 55 8.47 3.36 -1.43
N ASN A 56 9.51 2.52 -1.45
CA ASN A 56 9.40 1.08 -1.18
C ASN A 56 9.69 0.70 0.27
N ARG A 57 9.58 1.65 1.22
CA ARG A 57 9.85 1.38 2.64
C ARG A 57 8.66 1.72 3.52
N MET A 58 8.43 0.84 4.48
CA MET A 58 7.48 1.02 5.57
C MET A 58 8.26 1.22 6.86
N TYR A 59 7.98 2.31 7.55
CA TYR A 59 8.54 2.64 8.85
C TYR A 59 7.46 2.52 9.90
N GLN A 60 7.75 1.83 10.98
CA GLN A 60 6.83 1.57 12.08
C GLN A 60 7.46 2.09 13.38
N ASP A 61 6.65 2.71 14.24
CA ASP A 61 7.07 3.05 15.61
C ASP A 61 6.83 1.90 16.60
N PHE A 62 7.00 2.12 17.89
CA PHE A 62 6.80 1.09 18.91
C PHE A 62 5.44 1.27 19.58
N TYR A 63 4.41 0.58 19.09
CA TYR A 63 3.05 0.63 19.68
C TYR A 63 2.45 2.04 19.76
N GLY A 64 2.73 2.89 18.77
CA GLY A 64 2.21 4.25 18.70
C GLY A 64 2.96 5.24 19.60
N VAL A 65 3.98 4.77 20.32
CA VAL A 65 4.88 5.56 21.16
C VAL A 65 6.32 5.39 20.67
N GLY A 66 7.10 6.48 20.70
CA GLY A 66 8.52 6.44 20.35
C GLY A 66 8.84 6.85 18.89
N PRO A 67 10.07 6.56 18.42
CA PRO A 67 10.56 7.06 17.14
C PRO A 67 9.79 6.47 15.95
N SER A 68 9.48 7.32 14.97
CA SER A 68 8.69 6.94 13.77
C SER A 68 9.30 5.84 12.87
N ASN A 69 10.51 5.39 13.17
CA ASN A 69 11.31 4.45 12.38
C ASN A 69 11.96 3.36 13.25
N ALA A 70 11.37 3.03 14.40
CA ALA A 70 11.86 1.98 15.28
C ALA A 70 11.98 0.62 14.57
N SER A 71 11.13 0.35 13.58
CA SER A 71 11.25 -0.80 12.68
C SER A 71 11.12 -0.35 11.22
N THR A 72 11.90 -0.97 10.35
CA THR A 72 11.91 -0.67 8.91
C THR A 72 11.72 -1.95 8.11
N PHE A 73 10.74 -1.92 7.21
CA PHE A 73 10.44 -2.99 6.28
C PHE A 73 10.61 -2.49 4.85
N GLU A 74 11.15 -3.33 4.00
CA GLU A 74 11.14 -3.08 2.56
C GLU A 74 9.87 -3.71 1.96
N ILE A 75 9.28 -3.02 0.98
CA ILE A 75 8.03 -3.38 0.32
C ILE A 75 8.37 -3.86 -1.09
N ASP A 76 8.05 -5.12 -1.37
CA ASP A 76 7.94 -5.63 -2.73
C ASP A 76 6.51 -5.42 -3.23
N GLN A 77 6.33 -4.57 -4.23
CA GLN A 77 5.01 -4.17 -4.71
C GLN A 77 4.45 -5.25 -5.64
N THR A 78 3.23 -5.70 -5.36
CA THR A 78 2.58 -6.75 -6.19
C THR A 78 1.26 -6.23 -6.78
N PRO A 79 0.75 -6.83 -7.86
CA PRO A 79 -0.54 -6.43 -8.43
C PRO A 79 -1.72 -6.55 -7.45
N ARG A 80 -1.58 -7.36 -6.38
CA ARG A 80 -2.63 -7.62 -5.39
C ARG A 80 -2.42 -6.87 -4.06
N GLY A 81 -1.35 -6.10 -3.94
CA GLY A 81 -0.92 -5.60 -2.63
C GLY A 81 0.56 -5.30 -2.57
N GLY A 82 1.20 -5.86 -1.56
CA GLY A 82 2.64 -5.84 -1.41
C GLY A 82 3.09 -6.90 -0.42
N ILE A 83 4.34 -7.28 -0.49
CA ILE A 83 4.98 -8.14 0.49
C ILE A 83 5.98 -7.28 1.25
N THR A 84 5.90 -7.28 2.58
CA THR A 84 6.86 -6.57 3.42
C THR A 84 7.70 -7.53 4.22
N SER A 85 9.01 -7.32 4.25
CA SER A 85 9.95 -8.09 5.06
C SER A 85 10.93 -7.16 5.77
N ASN A 86 11.47 -7.65 6.88
CA ASN A 86 12.40 -6.87 7.70
C ASN A 86 13.64 -6.50 6.89
N PHE A 87 13.93 -5.19 6.83
CA PHE A 87 15.10 -4.57 6.22
C PHE A 87 15.31 -4.76 4.70
N THR A 88 14.94 -5.90 4.12
CA THR A 88 15.08 -6.17 2.68
C THR A 88 14.04 -7.13 2.13
N THR A 89 13.72 -7.03 0.83
CA THR A 89 12.85 -7.96 0.08
C THR A 89 13.58 -9.23 -0.42
N HIS A 90 14.85 -9.46 -0.06
CA HIS A 90 15.56 -10.67 -0.45
C HIS A 90 14.78 -11.96 -0.10
N PRO A 91 14.67 -12.95 -1.03
CA PRO A 91 13.82 -14.14 -0.82
C PRO A 91 14.09 -14.89 0.48
N LEU A 92 15.35 -14.98 0.90
CA LEU A 92 15.71 -15.60 2.19
C LEU A 92 15.08 -14.89 3.38
N MET A 93 15.05 -13.54 3.39
CA MET A 93 14.43 -12.78 4.47
C MET A 93 12.92 -12.95 4.46
N GLN A 94 12.31 -12.94 3.27
CA GLN A 94 10.87 -13.21 3.12
C GLN A 94 10.47 -14.63 3.54
N TRP A 95 11.38 -15.60 3.39
CA TRP A 95 11.18 -16.96 3.87
C TRP A 95 11.17 -17.01 5.40
N TYR A 96 12.09 -16.29 6.07
CA TYR A 96 12.12 -16.21 7.53
C TYR A 96 10.91 -15.49 8.11
N ALA A 97 10.58 -14.31 7.57
CA ALA A 97 9.44 -13.52 7.99
C ALA A 97 8.99 -12.57 6.88
N ARG A 98 7.69 -12.61 6.55
CA ARG A 98 7.06 -11.65 5.64
C ARG A 98 5.64 -11.36 6.07
N THR A 99 5.15 -10.20 5.68
CA THR A 99 3.72 -9.89 5.72
C THR A 99 3.22 -9.70 4.31
N GLU A 100 2.22 -10.48 3.93
CA GLU A 100 1.55 -10.34 2.64
C GLU A 100 0.32 -9.46 2.83
N TRP A 101 0.28 -8.34 2.12
CA TRP A 101 -0.79 -7.35 2.18
C TRP A 101 -1.75 -7.49 1.01
N SER A 102 -3.02 -7.22 1.27
CA SER A 102 -4.08 -7.11 0.27
C SER A 102 -4.87 -5.82 0.48
N LYS A 103 -5.16 -5.11 -0.61
CA LYS A 103 -5.93 -3.86 -0.56
C LYS A 103 -7.39 -4.12 -0.18
N THR A 104 -7.94 -3.23 0.62
CA THR A 104 -9.33 -3.23 1.09
C THR A 104 -9.93 -1.85 0.86
N LYS A 105 -11.26 -1.70 1.06
CA LYS A 105 -11.95 -0.41 0.89
C LYS A 105 -11.39 0.70 1.79
N SER A 106 -10.83 0.36 2.96
CA SER A 106 -10.39 1.32 3.99
C SER A 106 -8.87 1.36 4.21
N GLY A 107 -8.09 0.67 3.38
CA GLY A 107 -6.64 0.50 3.57
C GLY A 107 -6.19 -0.88 3.15
N TYR A 108 -5.48 -1.60 4.00
CA TYR A 108 -4.90 -2.91 3.69
C TYR A 108 -5.12 -3.91 4.83
N ARG A 109 -5.24 -5.18 4.48
CA ARG A 109 -5.19 -6.30 5.43
C ARG A 109 -3.94 -7.10 5.14
N GLY A 110 -3.22 -7.51 6.17
CA GLY A 110 -2.00 -8.29 6.05
C GLY A 110 -2.07 -9.59 6.83
N THR A 111 -1.35 -10.61 6.38
CA THR A 111 -1.06 -11.81 7.16
C THR A 111 0.43 -11.95 7.31
N ASN A 112 0.91 -12.06 8.55
CA ASN A 112 2.30 -12.35 8.86
C ASN A 112 2.56 -13.85 8.75
N TYR A 113 3.60 -14.19 8.02
CA TYR A 113 4.12 -15.54 7.90
C TYR A 113 5.55 -15.59 8.41
N VAL A 114 5.88 -16.66 9.12
CA VAL A 114 7.25 -16.99 9.55
C VAL A 114 7.65 -18.37 9.05
N LEU A 115 8.95 -18.66 9.04
CA LEU A 115 9.53 -19.99 8.81
C LEU A 115 8.91 -20.71 7.59
N GLY A 116 8.94 -20.06 6.44
CA GLY A 116 8.49 -20.61 5.18
C GLY A 116 6.99 -20.50 4.89
N GLY A 117 6.15 -20.08 5.84
CA GLY A 117 4.71 -19.89 5.56
C GLY A 117 3.77 -20.14 6.72
N ILE A 118 4.24 -20.21 7.97
CA ILE A 118 3.38 -20.40 9.13
C ILE A 118 2.71 -19.07 9.46
N PRO A 119 1.37 -18.95 9.36
CA PRO A 119 0.67 -17.72 9.70
C PRO A 119 0.66 -17.51 11.22
N VAL A 120 1.14 -16.36 11.69
CA VAL A 120 1.25 -16.06 13.13
C VAL A 120 0.47 -14.83 13.57
N ALA A 121 0.19 -13.90 12.65
CA ALA A 121 -0.56 -12.70 12.98
C ALA A 121 -1.36 -12.17 11.80
N ASP A 122 -2.53 -11.61 12.09
CA ASP A 122 -3.25 -10.74 11.17
C ASP A 122 -2.89 -9.28 11.46
N TYR A 123 -2.78 -8.49 10.39
CA TYR A 123 -2.61 -7.05 10.48
C TYR A 123 -3.72 -6.32 9.75
N THR A 124 -4.07 -5.14 10.26
CA THR A 124 -4.87 -4.17 9.53
C THR A 124 -4.12 -2.85 9.45
N LEU A 125 -4.04 -2.26 8.27
CA LEU A 125 -3.38 -1.00 8.00
C LEU A 125 -4.43 -0.01 7.48
N LYS A 126 -4.80 0.99 8.29
CA LYS A 126 -5.80 2.00 7.96
C LYS A 126 -5.13 3.33 7.64
N LYS A 127 -5.48 3.94 6.50
CA LYS A 127 -4.89 5.23 6.12
C LYS A 127 -5.42 6.33 7.05
N THR A 128 -4.52 7.19 7.52
CA THR A 128 -4.87 8.32 8.40
C THR A 128 -4.63 9.67 7.76
N ARG A 129 -3.61 9.81 6.90
CA ARG A 129 -3.30 11.02 6.13
C ARG A 129 -2.66 10.64 4.80
#